data_AF-A0A6V8D719-F1
#
_entry.id   AF-A0A6V8D719-F1
#
_cell.length_a   1.000
_cell.length_b   1.000
_cell.length_c   1.000
_cell.angle_alpha   90.00
_cell.angle_beta   90.00
_cell.angle_gamma   90.00
#
_symmetry.space_group_name_H-M   'P 1'
#
loop_
_entity.id
_entity.type
_entity.pdbx_description
1 polymer ?
#
loop_
_entity_poly.entity_id
_entity_poly.type
_entity_poly.pdbx_seq_one_letter_code
_entity_poly.pdbx_strand_id
1 'polypeptide(L)'
;MARGVGDSVARQGILFSLVFLLLISVTSSSVLAQSPVNTQPSSENQTMYLWGDASLANGNCFTHFSPDDSTDAGYGEVDETENIDFSCPLDQALLNDMYLDPEGSITLQLGFLIQSSENSGGDELRISLQKDSEVLAQQEFTFDTYSNEQITWQIQVSENMTFWEEGSIPQLNIQFNKPGPTTLECLNPQKALAGCDPKFRMYYSDNTDGMNVEGMFPVLNETDPAAVNPNESGSDDEASTMAVGDGSLPIFLFAGWIFPVAFLVGYVSTRQRDRFHLDLDLNEPEEALEGESTSDGDTLVDSYSARVITLSALYVAQGVPWGFITVTMVTFLAAEGADAGDLAFLLTLGTLPWSFKFLWGPVIDRFQIPQLGRRRPWILVAQTGMVALLITMLLVPDLTNNISLLGMLFFVYNVFTALQDVSTDALAVDVLQSHEFERVNSYMFTAKSLGGVIGGAGLGTIIGTVGIRGAFLIQIPILLVIMMVPLFMRERPGEKRFPWDDAEVVVAADELEEGSSKDEVHEVRDFGVIMGNIKTAFSVRSAQLGVVVSLVISLAFILIPILPLLFLQELGWTQEEFNATKGG
;
A
#
# COMPACT_ATOMS: atom_id res chain seq x y z
N MET A 1 5.07 -18.57 -49.20
CA MET A 1 5.51 -17.20 -48.83
C MET A 1 4.47 -16.41 -48.01
N ALA A 2 3.16 -16.62 -48.16
CA ALA A 2 2.13 -15.86 -47.41
C ALA A 2 1.91 -16.31 -45.94
N ARG A 3 2.31 -17.53 -45.54
CA ARG A 3 2.17 -18.02 -44.15
C ARG A 3 3.22 -17.46 -43.17
N GLY A 4 4.41 -17.09 -43.66
CA GLY A 4 5.49 -16.58 -42.80
C GLY A 4 5.38 -15.09 -42.43
N VAL A 5 4.59 -14.32 -43.18
CA VAL A 5 4.40 -12.88 -42.93
C VAL A 5 3.34 -12.64 -41.83
N GLY A 6 2.31 -13.49 -41.75
CA GLY A 6 1.27 -13.42 -40.72
C GLY A 6 1.81 -13.67 -39.30
N ASP A 7 2.69 -14.66 -39.13
CA ASP A 7 3.28 -14.98 -37.82
C ASP A 7 4.27 -13.92 -37.33
N SER A 8 4.99 -13.26 -38.24
CA SER A 8 5.89 -12.15 -37.91
C SER A 8 5.12 -10.92 -37.42
N VAL A 9 4.00 -10.59 -38.09
CA VAL A 9 3.16 -9.44 -37.74
C VAL A 9 2.39 -9.70 -36.44
N ALA A 10 1.93 -10.94 -36.21
CA ALA A 10 1.27 -11.34 -34.97
C ALA A 10 2.24 -11.36 -33.78
N ARG A 11 3.47 -11.87 -33.94
CA ARG A 11 4.51 -11.81 -32.89
C ARG A 11 4.90 -10.38 -32.57
N GLN A 12 5.07 -9.52 -33.58
CA GLN A 12 5.36 -8.10 -33.37
C GLN A 12 4.21 -7.36 -32.69
N GLY A 13 2.95 -7.67 -33.05
CA GLY A 13 1.76 -7.07 -32.43
C GLY A 13 1.55 -7.48 -30.98
N ILE A 14 1.83 -8.74 -30.62
CA ILE A 14 1.77 -9.21 -29.23
C ILE A 14 2.89 -8.60 -28.38
N LEU A 15 4.11 -8.52 -28.93
CA LEU A 15 5.24 -7.89 -28.24
C LEU A 15 5.00 -6.38 -28.04
N PHE A 16 4.43 -5.70 -29.04
CA PHE A 16 4.04 -4.29 -28.91
C PHE A 16 2.92 -4.11 -27.89
N SER A 17 1.92 -5.01 -27.87
CA SER A 17 0.81 -4.95 -26.91
C SER A 17 1.29 -5.20 -25.47
N LEU A 18 2.19 -6.16 -25.26
CA LEU A 18 2.83 -6.42 -23.96
C LEU A 18 3.73 -5.27 -23.51
N VAL A 19 4.54 -4.70 -24.41
CA VAL A 19 5.40 -3.54 -24.12
C VAL A 19 4.55 -2.28 -23.88
N PHE A 20 3.43 -2.12 -24.57
CA PHE A 20 2.48 -1.03 -24.37
C PHE A 20 1.71 -1.19 -23.05
N LEU A 21 1.29 -2.41 -22.69
CA LEU A 21 0.72 -2.74 -21.36
C LEU A 21 1.72 -2.49 -20.23
N LEU A 22 3.01 -2.81 -20.45
CA LEU A 22 4.12 -2.54 -19.52
C LEU A 22 4.53 -1.07 -19.43
N LEU A 23 4.37 -0.29 -20.51
CA LEU A 23 4.61 1.16 -20.49
C LEU A 23 3.46 1.91 -19.81
N ILE A 24 2.22 1.45 -19.99
CA ILE A 24 1.05 2.05 -19.35
C ILE A 24 1.11 1.90 -17.83
N SER A 25 1.60 0.76 -17.31
CA SER A 25 1.79 0.56 -15.87
C SER A 25 2.92 1.41 -15.26
N VAL A 26 3.82 1.97 -16.09
CA VAL A 26 4.83 2.94 -15.64
C VAL A 26 4.27 4.37 -15.70
N THR A 27 3.41 4.68 -16.67
CA THR A 27 2.84 6.02 -16.85
C THR A 27 1.65 6.36 -15.94
N SER A 28 1.11 5.40 -15.17
CA SER A 28 0.10 5.69 -14.13
C SER A 28 0.71 6.23 -12.82
N SER A 29 2.04 6.38 -12.74
CA SER A 29 2.72 7.06 -11.63
C SER A 29 3.18 8.47 -11.99
N SER A 30 2.23 9.29 -12.44
CA SER A 30 2.30 10.73 -12.19
C SER A 30 0.91 11.20 -11.78
N VAL A 31 0.40 10.61 -10.69
CA VAL A 31 -0.33 11.44 -9.75
C VAL A 31 0.72 12.42 -9.27
N LEU A 32 0.60 13.68 -9.69
CA LEU A 32 1.16 14.78 -8.91
C LEU A 32 0.60 14.58 -7.50
N ALA A 33 1.38 13.96 -6.63
CA ALA A 33 1.20 14.07 -5.19
C ALA A 33 1.53 15.52 -4.83
N GLN A 34 0.65 16.43 -5.22
CA GLN A 34 0.23 17.44 -4.28
C GLN A 34 -0.78 16.69 -3.43
N SER A 35 -0.47 16.48 -2.15
CA SER A 35 -1.51 16.11 -1.20
C SER A 35 -2.72 16.99 -1.50
N PRO A 36 -3.94 16.45 -1.69
CA PRO A 36 -5.11 17.31 -1.64
C PRO A 36 -5.00 18.00 -0.28
N VAL A 37 -4.79 19.32 -0.30
CA VAL A 37 -4.78 20.12 0.93
C VAL A 37 -6.12 19.82 1.57
N ASN A 38 -6.11 19.12 2.70
CA ASN A 38 -7.33 18.62 3.34
C ASN A 38 -8.06 19.83 3.94
N THR A 39 -8.98 20.42 3.17
CA THR A 39 -9.76 21.59 3.56
C THR A 39 -11.00 21.23 4.38
N GLN A 40 -11.23 19.94 4.61
CA GLN A 40 -12.41 19.40 5.28
C GLN A 40 -12.14 19.09 6.77
N PRO A 41 -13.16 19.22 7.64
CA PRO A 41 -13.04 18.85 9.04
C PRO A 41 -12.92 17.33 9.22
N SER A 42 -12.11 16.90 10.18
CA SER A 42 -12.04 15.51 10.63
C SER A 42 -11.64 15.43 12.10
N SER A 43 -11.70 14.24 12.71
CA SER A 43 -11.24 14.01 14.08
C SER A 43 -9.75 14.35 14.27
N GLU A 44 -8.94 14.24 13.22
CA GLU A 44 -7.52 14.64 13.23
C GLU A 44 -7.33 16.10 12.81
N ASN A 45 -8.27 16.65 12.04
CA ASN A 45 -8.23 18.01 11.50
C ASN A 45 -9.39 18.87 12.01
N GLN A 46 -9.23 19.35 13.25
CA GLN A 46 -10.26 20.06 14.00
C GLN A 46 -10.17 21.60 13.91
N THR A 47 -9.16 22.13 13.21
CA THR A 47 -8.86 23.57 13.20
C THR A 47 -9.30 24.22 11.88
N MET A 48 -10.22 25.16 11.99
CA MET A 48 -10.73 26.01 10.93
C MET A 48 -9.94 27.32 10.88
N TYR A 49 -9.52 27.71 9.68
CA TYR A 49 -8.79 28.95 9.40
C TYR A 49 -9.68 29.92 8.63
N LEU A 50 -9.43 31.21 8.77
CA LEU A 50 -10.21 32.31 8.21
C LEU A 50 -9.38 33.14 7.24
N TRP A 51 -9.91 33.35 6.05
CA TRP A 51 -9.24 33.98 4.91
C TRP A 51 -10.16 34.98 4.22
N GLY A 52 -9.61 35.84 3.35
CA GLY A 52 -10.40 36.80 2.58
C GLY A 52 -9.59 37.87 1.87
N ASP A 53 -10.28 38.87 1.34
CA ASP A 53 -9.65 39.97 0.61
C ASP A 53 -9.22 41.14 1.50
N ALA A 54 -8.27 41.94 1.01
CA ALA A 54 -7.73 43.06 1.79
C ALA A 54 -8.73 44.20 2.02
N SER A 55 -9.76 44.33 1.19
CA SER A 55 -10.65 45.49 1.19
C SER A 55 -11.88 45.32 2.06
N LEU A 56 -12.31 44.07 2.36
CA LEU A 56 -13.53 43.69 3.11
C LEU A 56 -14.85 44.38 2.68
N ALA A 57 -14.82 45.29 1.71
CA ALA A 57 -15.91 46.15 1.28
C ALA A 57 -16.96 45.38 0.48
N ASN A 58 -16.57 44.25 -0.12
CA ASN A 58 -17.48 43.32 -0.76
C ASN A 58 -17.94 42.20 0.19
N GLY A 59 -17.43 42.16 1.44
CA GLY A 59 -17.69 41.09 2.40
C GLY A 59 -17.09 39.74 1.98
N ASN A 60 -16.07 39.73 1.13
CA ASN A 60 -15.45 38.49 0.66
C ASN A 60 -14.51 37.93 1.73
N CYS A 61 -15.01 36.99 2.51
CA CYS A 61 -14.22 36.14 3.39
C CYS A 61 -14.72 34.70 3.27
N PHE A 62 -13.86 33.75 3.63
CA PHE A 62 -14.18 32.33 3.60
C PHE A 62 -13.37 31.59 4.66
N THR A 63 -13.78 30.37 4.97
CA THR A 63 -13.13 29.50 5.96
C THR A 63 -12.84 28.13 5.36
N HIS A 64 -11.81 27.45 5.87
CA HIS A 64 -11.57 26.03 5.60
C HIS A 64 -10.64 25.43 6.66
N PHE A 65 -10.54 24.10 6.74
CA PHE A 65 -9.75 23.39 7.76
C PHE A 65 -8.29 23.18 7.35
N SER A 66 -7.68 24.15 6.68
CA SER A 66 -6.28 24.04 6.24
C SER A 66 -5.49 25.31 6.56
N PRO A 67 -4.24 25.20 7.05
CA PRO A 67 -3.35 26.34 7.21
C PRO A 67 -2.71 26.81 5.88
N ASP A 68 -2.83 26.02 4.81
CA ASP A 68 -2.10 26.23 3.54
C ASP A 68 -2.80 27.21 2.59
N ASP A 69 -3.10 28.42 3.07
CA ASP A 69 -3.54 29.55 2.24
C ASP A 69 -2.81 30.84 2.64
N SER A 70 -2.98 31.90 1.86
CA SER A 70 -2.37 33.20 2.12
C SER A 70 -3.23 34.33 1.60
N THR A 71 -3.33 35.41 2.37
CA THR A 71 -3.99 36.64 1.96
C THR A 71 -2.97 37.70 1.52
N ASP A 72 -3.44 38.69 0.76
CA ASP A 72 -2.56 39.76 0.25
C ASP A 72 -1.98 40.66 1.37
N ALA A 73 -2.72 40.79 2.49
CA ALA A 73 -2.41 41.74 3.56
C ALA A 73 -2.42 41.15 4.98
N GLY A 74 -2.95 39.95 5.19
CA GLY A 74 -3.15 39.36 6.52
C GLY A 74 -4.40 39.87 7.25
N TYR A 75 -5.17 40.76 6.64
CA TYR A 75 -6.39 41.37 7.19
C TYR A 75 -7.27 41.92 6.08
N GLY A 76 -8.56 42.07 6.36
CA GLY A 76 -9.53 42.81 5.55
C GLY A 76 -9.93 44.10 6.26
N GLU A 77 -10.01 45.22 5.55
CA GLU A 77 -10.24 46.55 6.14
C GLU A 77 -11.19 47.44 5.33
N VAL A 78 -12.17 48.02 6.01
CA VAL A 78 -13.04 49.08 5.48
C VAL A 78 -12.86 50.37 6.29
N ASP A 79 -12.79 51.51 5.62
CA ASP A 79 -12.72 52.84 6.24
C ASP A 79 -14.12 53.38 6.65
N GLU A 80 -14.98 52.49 7.16
CA GLU A 80 -16.34 52.77 7.65
C GLU A 80 -16.65 51.87 8.86
N THR A 81 -17.55 52.30 9.75
CA THR A 81 -17.96 51.54 10.95
C THR A 81 -19.47 51.35 11.09
N GLU A 82 -20.24 51.87 10.15
CA GLU A 82 -21.70 51.80 10.14
C GLU A 82 -22.17 50.73 9.15
N ASN A 83 -23.19 49.96 9.53
CA ASN A 83 -23.82 48.92 8.71
C ASN A 83 -22.85 47.86 8.16
N ILE A 84 -21.87 47.44 8.95
CA ILE A 84 -21.02 46.29 8.61
C ILE A 84 -21.83 45.02 8.83
N ASP A 85 -22.06 44.26 7.76
CA ASP A 85 -22.74 42.96 7.79
C ASP A 85 -22.18 42.10 6.65
N PHE A 86 -21.46 41.04 7.00
CA PHE A 86 -20.94 40.08 6.05
C PHE A 86 -20.82 38.69 6.67
N SER A 87 -20.80 37.66 5.81
CA SER A 87 -20.68 36.26 6.21
C SER A 87 -19.44 35.63 5.58
N CYS A 88 -18.72 34.85 6.37
CA CYS A 88 -17.60 34.03 5.94
C CYS A 88 -18.04 32.56 5.89
N PRO A 89 -18.51 32.04 4.75
CA PRO A 89 -18.88 30.65 4.60
C PRO A 89 -17.66 29.73 4.54
N LEU A 90 -17.89 28.42 4.73
CA LEU A 90 -16.94 27.38 4.37
C LEU A 90 -16.76 27.36 2.84
N ASP A 91 -15.52 27.41 2.36
CA ASP A 91 -15.19 27.52 0.93
C ASP A 91 -15.77 26.38 0.08
N GLN A 92 -15.77 25.17 0.64
CA GLN A 92 -16.41 23.99 0.07
C GLN A 92 -17.39 23.42 1.08
N ALA A 93 -18.60 23.09 0.61
CA ALA A 93 -19.59 22.39 1.45
C ALA A 93 -18.99 21.09 2.03
N LEU A 94 -19.53 20.65 3.18
CA LEU A 94 -19.07 19.44 3.83
C LEU A 94 -19.18 18.24 2.88
N LEU A 95 -18.08 17.51 2.70
CA LEU A 95 -18.06 16.31 1.83
C LEU A 95 -18.57 15.05 2.52
N ASN A 96 -18.57 15.02 3.86
CA ASN A 96 -19.09 13.93 4.68
C ASN A 96 -19.87 14.53 5.86
N ASP A 97 -20.64 13.70 6.57
CA ASP A 97 -21.32 14.09 7.80
C ASP A 97 -20.29 14.51 8.87
N MET A 98 -20.57 15.59 9.60
CA MET A 98 -19.73 16.07 10.69
C MET A 98 -20.45 15.93 12.03
N TYR A 99 -19.83 15.19 12.94
CA TYR A 99 -20.30 14.96 14.31
C TYR A 99 -19.46 15.78 15.28
N LEU A 100 -20.10 16.54 16.16
CA LEU A 100 -19.42 17.28 17.23
C LEU A 100 -19.66 16.63 18.59
N ASP A 101 -18.63 16.61 19.43
CA ASP A 101 -18.71 16.11 20.80
C ASP A 101 -19.73 16.92 21.61
N PRO A 102 -20.81 16.30 22.11
CA PRO A 102 -21.83 16.99 22.92
C PRO A 102 -21.30 17.49 24.26
N GLU A 103 -20.20 16.93 24.78
CA GLU A 103 -19.52 17.43 25.97
C GLU A 103 -18.41 18.45 25.65
N GLY A 104 -18.12 18.63 24.36
CA GLY A 104 -17.11 19.54 23.83
C GLY A 104 -17.58 21.00 23.72
N SER A 105 -16.63 21.87 23.36
CA SER A 105 -16.91 23.26 23.06
C SER A 105 -16.16 23.72 21.82
N ILE A 106 -16.84 24.46 20.94
CA ILE A 106 -16.23 25.13 19.79
C ILE A 106 -15.54 26.38 20.32
N THR A 107 -14.25 26.55 20.02
CA THR A 107 -13.47 27.73 20.43
C THR A 107 -13.07 28.53 19.21
N LEU A 108 -13.60 29.74 19.06
CA LEU A 108 -13.25 30.67 17.99
C LEU A 108 -12.36 31.79 18.54
N GLN A 109 -11.17 31.96 17.97
CA GLN A 109 -10.27 33.08 18.24
C GLN A 109 -10.26 34.00 17.03
N LEU A 110 -10.55 35.28 17.24
CA LEU A 110 -10.69 36.25 16.15
C LEU A 110 -10.01 37.56 16.57
N GLY A 111 -9.38 38.24 15.62
CA GLY A 111 -8.73 39.52 15.82
C GLY A 111 -9.48 40.65 15.13
N PHE A 112 -9.70 41.76 15.83
CA PHE A 112 -10.34 42.95 15.27
C PHE A 112 -9.60 44.22 15.66
N LEU A 113 -9.53 45.17 14.72
CA LEU A 113 -9.18 46.56 15.00
C LEU A 113 -10.37 47.43 14.63
N ILE A 114 -10.94 48.11 15.62
CA ILE A 114 -12.16 48.92 15.47
C ILE A 114 -11.90 50.34 15.97
N GLN A 115 -12.15 51.33 15.11
CA GLN A 115 -12.06 52.75 15.40
C GLN A 115 -13.45 53.41 15.29
N SER A 116 -14.24 53.39 16.38
CA SER A 116 -15.64 53.85 16.42
C SER A 116 -15.93 54.76 17.63
N SER A 117 -17.06 55.48 17.68
CA SER A 117 -17.41 56.40 18.79
C SER A 117 -17.70 55.70 20.14
N GLU A 118 -17.35 56.33 21.28
CA GLU A 118 -17.60 55.79 22.64
C GLU A 118 -19.03 56.04 23.12
N ASN A 119 -19.66 57.13 22.66
CA ASN A 119 -20.84 57.72 23.31
C ASN A 119 -22.06 57.87 22.39
N SER A 120 -22.04 57.23 21.23
CA SER A 120 -23.08 57.36 20.23
C SER A 120 -23.82 56.03 20.06
N GLY A 121 -25.16 56.07 20.05
CA GLY A 121 -25.98 54.86 19.88
C GLY A 121 -25.62 54.06 18.63
N GLY A 122 -25.82 52.75 18.70
CA GLY A 122 -25.45 51.76 17.69
C GLY A 122 -25.45 50.36 18.29
N ASP A 123 -25.20 49.35 17.46
CA ASP A 123 -25.07 47.94 17.86
C ASP A 123 -23.58 47.57 17.96
N GLU A 124 -23.23 46.87 19.05
CA GLU A 124 -21.88 46.34 19.31
C GLU A 124 -21.49 45.24 18.30
N LEU A 125 -20.25 44.75 18.35
CA LEU A 125 -19.81 43.66 17.48
C LEU A 125 -20.59 42.40 17.84
N ARG A 126 -21.40 41.93 16.91
CA ARG A 126 -22.18 40.70 17.04
C ARG A 126 -21.62 39.67 16.08
N ILE A 127 -21.30 38.51 16.63
CA ILE A 127 -20.79 37.37 15.87
C ILE A 127 -21.78 36.24 16.03
N SER A 128 -22.18 35.62 14.93
CA SER A 128 -23.07 34.45 14.93
C SER A 128 -22.50 33.31 14.10
N LEU A 129 -22.60 32.10 14.65
CA LEU A 129 -22.31 30.86 13.93
C LEU A 129 -23.63 30.32 13.39
N GLN A 130 -23.69 30.12 12.08
CA GLN A 130 -24.89 29.67 11.40
C GLN A 130 -24.61 28.37 10.64
N LYS A 131 -25.63 27.52 10.59
CA LYS A 131 -25.70 26.35 9.70
C LYS A 131 -26.75 26.64 8.64
N ASP A 132 -26.30 26.85 7.41
CA ASP A 132 -27.10 27.22 6.23
C ASP A 132 -27.90 28.53 6.38
N SER A 133 -28.97 28.55 7.18
CA SER A 133 -29.78 29.73 7.48
C SER A 133 -30.28 29.78 8.94
N GLU A 134 -29.91 28.80 9.76
CA GLU A 134 -30.24 28.76 11.18
C GLU A 134 -29.08 29.30 12.02
N VAL A 135 -29.38 30.24 12.92
CA VAL A 135 -28.40 30.76 13.88
C VAL A 135 -28.27 29.77 15.03
N LEU A 136 -27.13 29.08 15.10
CA LEU A 136 -26.85 28.09 16.13
C LEU A 136 -26.39 28.77 17.42
N ALA A 137 -25.46 29.72 17.32
CA ALA A 137 -24.94 30.48 18.45
C ALA A 137 -24.68 31.93 18.05
N GLN A 138 -24.78 32.84 19.01
CA GLN A 138 -24.49 34.26 18.81
C GLN A 138 -23.96 34.88 20.10
N GLN A 139 -22.98 35.77 19.98
CA GLN A 139 -22.48 36.58 21.09
C GLN A 139 -22.21 38.01 20.65
N GLU A 140 -22.42 38.95 21.59
CA GLU A 140 -22.05 40.36 21.42
C GLU A 140 -20.78 40.66 22.23
N PHE A 141 -19.89 41.43 21.61
CA PHE A 141 -18.59 41.84 22.14
C PHE A 141 -18.50 43.36 22.12
N THR A 142 -18.11 43.93 23.25
CA THR A 142 -17.93 45.37 23.40
C THR A 142 -16.48 45.73 23.12
N PHE A 143 -16.24 46.70 22.25
CA PHE A 143 -14.91 47.19 21.91
C PHE A 143 -14.73 48.64 22.33
N ASP A 144 -13.53 48.96 22.82
CA ASP A 144 -13.12 50.35 23.07
C ASP A 144 -12.87 51.07 21.74
N THR A 145 -13.00 52.39 21.74
CA THR A 145 -12.99 53.27 20.56
C THR A 145 -11.71 53.26 19.72
N TYR A 146 -10.62 52.69 20.24
CA TYR A 146 -9.37 52.45 19.52
C TYR A 146 -8.74 51.15 20.02
N SER A 147 -9.47 50.04 19.84
CA SER A 147 -9.05 48.72 20.28
C SER A 147 -8.48 47.94 19.10
N ASN A 148 -7.33 47.31 19.33
CA ASN A 148 -6.81 46.24 18.50
C ASN A 148 -6.75 45.01 19.41
N GLU A 149 -7.78 44.19 19.36
CA GLU A 149 -8.04 43.16 20.35
C GLU A 149 -8.31 41.81 19.71
N GLN A 150 -7.80 40.77 20.38
CA GLN A 150 -8.15 39.40 20.10
C GLN A 150 -9.26 38.98 21.06
N ILE A 151 -10.35 38.48 20.50
CA ILE A 151 -11.45 37.88 21.26
C ILE A 151 -11.36 36.36 21.20
N THR A 152 -11.82 35.72 22.27
CA THR A 152 -11.99 34.26 22.33
C THR A 152 -13.45 33.98 22.68
N TRP A 153 -14.15 33.33 21.76
CA TRP A 153 -15.54 32.90 21.92
C TRP A 153 -15.59 31.39 22.11
N GLN A 154 -16.06 30.94 23.28
CA GLN A 154 -16.29 29.53 23.56
C GLN A 154 -17.79 29.23 23.51
N ILE A 155 -18.18 28.35 22.60
CA ILE A 155 -19.57 27.90 22.39
C ILE A 155 -19.66 26.47 22.91
N GLN A 156 -20.52 26.23 23.89
CA GLN A 156 -20.83 24.88 24.32
C GLN A 156 -21.71 24.20 23.26
N VAL A 157 -21.34 22.99 22.84
CA VAL A 157 -22.08 22.25 21.81
C VAL A 157 -23.45 21.86 22.37
N SER A 158 -24.51 22.31 21.72
CA SER A 158 -25.91 21.93 22.05
C SER A 158 -26.43 20.85 21.12
N GLU A 159 -27.55 20.21 21.47
CA GLU A 159 -28.15 19.09 20.70
C GLU A 159 -28.42 19.40 19.22
N ASN A 160 -28.62 20.66 18.85
CA ASN A 160 -28.82 21.08 17.45
C ASN A 160 -27.50 21.34 16.68
N MET A 161 -26.35 21.28 17.35
CA MET A 161 -25.02 21.49 16.77
C MET A 161 -24.21 20.20 16.63
N THR A 162 -24.65 19.10 17.27
CA THR A 162 -23.91 17.83 17.30
C THR A 162 -23.83 17.15 15.95
N PHE A 163 -24.71 17.48 15.01
CA PHE A 163 -24.79 16.82 13.70
C PHE A 163 -24.94 17.82 12.55
N TRP A 164 -24.12 17.66 11.53
CA TRP A 164 -24.10 18.43 10.30
C TRP A 164 -24.10 17.48 9.11
N GLU A 165 -25.05 17.67 8.19
CA GLU A 165 -25.25 16.80 7.03
C GLU A 165 -24.22 17.09 5.93
N GLU A 166 -23.87 16.06 5.17
CA GLU A 166 -23.18 16.23 3.88
C GLU A 166 -23.84 17.34 3.05
N GLY A 167 -23.04 18.27 2.54
CA GLY A 167 -23.48 19.42 1.77
C GLY A 167 -23.84 20.66 2.60
N SER A 168 -23.84 20.60 3.94
CA SER A 168 -24.05 21.79 4.78
C SER A 168 -22.89 22.78 4.65
N ILE A 169 -23.18 24.08 4.81
CA ILE A 169 -22.17 25.15 4.77
C ILE A 169 -22.17 25.90 6.11
N PRO A 170 -21.25 25.58 7.04
CA PRO A 170 -20.98 26.42 8.20
C PRO A 170 -20.59 27.82 7.75
N GLN A 171 -21.17 28.83 8.38
CA GLN A 171 -20.83 30.22 8.09
C GLN A 171 -20.74 31.05 9.38
N LEU A 172 -19.73 31.91 9.42
CA LEU A 172 -19.55 32.89 10.47
C LEU A 172 -20.07 34.24 9.98
N ASN A 173 -21.11 34.77 10.61
CA ASN A 173 -21.67 36.07 10.28
C ASN A 173 -21.24 37.12 11.31
N ILE A 174 -20.74 38.26 10.81
CA ILE A 174 -20.19 39.36 11.57
C ILE A 174 -21.01 40.63 11.28
N GLN A 175 -21.54 41.22 12.34
CA GLN A 175 -22.33 42.45 12.28
C GLN A 175 -21.74 43.49 13.23
N PHE A 176 -21.60 44.72 12.74
CA PHE A 176 -21.16 45.84 13.55
C PHE A 176 -21.78 47.15 13.05
N ASN A 177 -22.32 47.96 13.97
CA ASN A 177 -22.95 49.20 13.57
C ASN A 177 -22.79 50.29 14.63
N LYS A 178 -21.67 51.01 14.58
CA LYS A 178 -21.44 52.20 15.38
C LYS A 178 -20.96 53.36 14.52
N PRO A 179 -21.37 54.60 14.83
CA PRO A 179 -20.86 55.74 14.11
C PRO A 179 -19.37 55.93 14.38
N GLY A 180 -18.68 56.52 13.40
CA GLY A 180 -17.25 56.82 13.50
C GLY A 180 -16.90 57.80 14.64
N PRO A 181 -15.61 57.95 14.96
CA PRO A 181 -15.14 58.81 16.04
C PRO A 181 -15.59 60.27 15.84
N THR A 182 -16.07 60.90 16.91
CA THR A 182 -16.50 62.31 16.85
C THR A 182 -15.30 63.27 16.95
N THR A 183 -15.45 64.48 16.40
CA THR A 183 -14.40 65.52 16.47
C THR A 183 -13.95 65.86 17.90
N LEU A 184 -14.81 65.69 18.91
CA LEU A 184 -14.47 65.91 20.33
C LEU A 184 -13.60 64.77 20.88
N GLU A 185 -13.85 63.52 20.48
CA GLU A 185 -13.05 62.35 20.84
C GLU A 185 -11.66 62.40 20.20
N CYS A 186 -11.55 62.97 19.00
CA CYS A 186 -10.29 63.21 18.30
C CYS A 186 -9.36 64.24 18.99
N LEU A 187 -9.85 65.00 19.98
CA LEU A 187 -9.00 65.94 20.74
C LEU A 187 -8.08 65.23 21.74
N ASN A 188 -8.31 63.94 22.01
CA ASN A 188 -7.41 63.14 22.83
C ASN A 188 -6.11 62.88 22.06
N PRO A 189 -4.93 63.25 22.61
CA PRO A 189 -3.64 63.08 21.94
C PRO A 189 -3.36 61.64 21.48
N GLN A 190 -3.78 60.64 22.26
CA GLN A 190 -3.58 59.22 21.91
C GLN A 190 -4.42 58.80 20.72
N LYS A 191 -5.67 59.30 20.63
CA LYS A 191 -6.61 59.02 19.55
C LYS A 191 -6.22 59.76 18.26
N ALA A 192 -5.73 61.00 18.38
CA ALA A 192 -5.23 61.77 17.25
C ALA A 192 -3.98 61.16 16.57
N LEU A 193 -3.13 60.47 17.34
CA LEU A 193 -1.94 59.77 16.84
C LEU A 193 -2.28 58.49 16.04
N ALA A 194 -3.45 57.89 16.28
CA ALA A 194 -3.90 56.66 15.65
C ALA A 194 -4.65 56.87 14.32
N GLY A 195 -4.80 58.12 13.85
CA GLY A 195 -5.69 58.48 12.74
C GLY A 195 -7.14 58.46 13.22
N CYS A 196 -7.78 59.62 13.30
CA CYS A 196 -9.16 59.73 13.81
C CYS A 196 -10.20 59.45 12.71
N ASP A 197 -9.90 58.48 11.87
CA ASP A 197 -10.74 58.06 10.75
C ASP A 197 -11.51 56.80 11.16
N PRO A 198 -12.78 56.64 10.75
CA PRO A 198 -13.52 55.42 11.02
C PRO A 198 -12.83 54.24 10.33
N LYS A 199 -12.67 53.13 11.06
CA LYS A 199 -12.01 51.95 10.53
C LYS A 199 -12.56 50.68 11.18
N PHE A 200 -12.86 49.70 10.35
CA PHE A 200 -13.19 48.35 10.77
C PHE A 200 -12.25 47.38 10.05
N ARG A 201 -11.44 46.67 10.82
CA ARG A 201 -10.51 45.66 10.32
C ARG A 201 -10.74 44.34 11.02
N MET A 202 -10.79 43.27 10.23
CA MET A 202 -10.76 41.90 10.70
C MET A 202 -9.48 41.22 10.25
N TYR A 203 -8.83 40.50 11.16
CA TYR A 203 -7.60 39.79 10.88
C TYR A 203 -7.86 38.39 10.31
N TYR A 204 -6.96 37.94 9.43
CA TYR A 204 -6.95 36.58 8.87
C TYR A 204 -5.89 35.71 9.54
N SER A 205 -5.90 34.41 9.26
CA SER A 205 -5.04 33.42 9.90
C SER A 205 -3.54 33.64 9.65
N ASP A 206 -3.15 34.27 8.53
CA ASP A 206 -1.75 34.59 8.19
C ASP A 206 -1.32 36.01 8.59
N ASN A 207 -2.05 36.66 9.49
CA ASN A 207 -1.73 38.02 9.91
C ASN A 207 -0.30 38.15 10.47
N THR A 208 0.33 39.29 10.18
CA THR A 208 1.69 39.60 10.67
C THR A 208 1.71 40.36 12.00
N ASP A 209 0.52 40.73 12.50
CA ASP A 209 0.33 41.47 13.76
C ASP A 209 0.34 40.54 15.00
N GLY A 210 0.47 39.23 14.80
CA GLY A 210 0.68 38.25 15.86
C GLY A 210 -0.59 37.85 16.62
N MET A 211 -1.77 38.09 16.05
CA MET A 211 -3.04 37.60 16.58
C MET A 211 -3.29 36.17 16.12
N ASN A 212 -3.95 35.38 16.95
CA ASN A 212 -4.36 34.04 16.58
C ASN A 212 -5.80 34.08 16.03
N VAL A 213 -5.96 33.71 14.75
CA VAL A 213 -7.26 33.69 14.07
C VAL A 213 -7.51 32.28 13.59
N GLU A 214 -8.22 31.51 14.41
CA GLU A 214 -8.53 30.11 14.15
C GLU A 214 -9.75 29.67 14.96
N GLY A 215 -10.44 28.63 14.49
CA GLY A 215 -11.60 28.03 15.15
C GLY A 215 -11.38 26.54 15.40
N MET A 216 -11.46 26.10 16.65
CA MET A 216 -11.36 24.68 16.99
C MET A 216 -12.75 24.07 17.17
N PHE A 217 -13.05 23.02 16.40
CA PHE A 217 -14.29 22.26 16.48
C PHE A 217 -14.01 20.88 17.08
N PRO A 218 -14.77 20.42 18.09
CA PRO A 218 -14.56 19.11 18.71
C PRO A 218 -15.16 18.00 17.84
N VAL A 219 -14.55 17.74 16.67
CA VAL A 219 -15.05 16.76 15.70
C VAL A 219 -14.81 15.34 16.19
N LEU A 220 -15.87 14.54 16.25
CA LEU A 220 -15.83 13.11 16.58
C LEU A 220 -15.49 12.27 15.36
N ASN A 221 -14.95 11.08 15.61
CA ASN A 221 -14.85 10.05 14.58
C ASN A 221 -16.24 9.42 14.36
N GLU A 222 -16.60 9.06 13.11
CA GLU A 222 -17.88 8.42 12.79
C GLU A 222 -18.11 7.13 13.58
N THR A 223 -17.04 6.42 13.95
CA THR A 223 -17.12 5.20 14.77
C THR A 223 -17.36 5.45 16.26
N ASP A 224 -17.35 6.71 16.70
CA ASP A 224 -17.54 7.07 18.10
C ASP A 224 -19.01 6.84 18.52
N PRO A 225 -19.28 6.17 19.65
CA PRO A 225 -20.66 5.96 20.13
C PRO A 225 -21.45 7.25 20.39
N ALA A 226 -20.79 8.41 20.53
CA ALA A 226 -21.43 9.71 20.64
C ALA A 226 -21.80 10.35 19.27
N ALA A 227 -21.28 9.82 18.16
CA ALA A 227 -21.60 10.24 16.79
C ALA A 227 -22.94 9.62 16.34
N VAL A 228 -24.05 10.23 16.74
CA VAL A 228 -25.41 9.75 16.43
C VAL A 228 -26.05 10.62 15.36
N ASN A 229 -26.50 10.00 14.26
CA ASN A 229 -27.28 10.68 13.23
C ASN A 229 -28.77 10.75 13.66
N PRO A 230 -29.34 11.93 13.94
CA PRO A 230 -30.72 12.07 14.40
C PRO A 230 -31.75 11.80 13.28
N ASN A 231 -31.34 11.77 12.02
CA ASN A 231 -32.23 11.53 10.87
C ASN A 231 -32.37 10.04 10.52
N GLU A 232 -31.58 9.15 11.11
CA GLU A 232 -31.78 7.70 10.99
C GLU A 232 -32.93 7.26 11.91
N SER A 233 -34.13 7.10 11.34
CA SER A 233 -35.25 6.49 12.05
C SER A 233 -34.98 5.01 12.30
N GLY A 234 -34.98 4.61 13.58
CA GLY A 234 -34.63 3.28 14.03
C GLY A 234 -35.21 2.11 13.22
N SER A 235 -34.32 1.21 12.82
CA SER A 235 -34.60 -0.19 12.59
C SER A 235 -33.59 -1.00 13.39
N ASP A 236 -34.10 -1.68 14.43
CA ASP A 236 -33.40 -2.77 15.11
C ASP A 236 -32.89 -3.81 14.10
N ASP A 237 -31.68 -4.31 14.33
CA ASP A 237 -31.16 -5.60 13.85
C ASP A 237 -31.44 -5.96 12.38
N GLU A 238 -30.82 -5.24 11.45
CA GLU A 238 -30.32 -5.88 10.24
C GLU A 238 -28.87 -5.46 10.04
N ALA A 239 -28.03 -6.46 9.79
CA ALA A 239 -26.68 -6.27 9.31
C ALA A 239 -26.73 -5.33 8.10
N SER A 240 -26.48 -4.04 8.34
CA SER A 240 -26.06 -3.12 7.32
C SER A 240 -24.69 -3.62 6.88
N THR A 241 -24.72 -4.43 5.81
CA THR A 241 -23.64 -4.44 4.84
C THR A 241 -23.34 -2.99 4.53
N MET A 242 -22.36 -2.42 5.25
CA MET A 242 -21.88 -1.08 4.99
C MET A 242 -21.53 -1.06 3.52
N ALA A 243 -22.21 -0.19 2.77
CA ALA A 243 -21.89 0.05 1.40
C ALA A 243 -20.45 0.55 1.37
N VAL A 244 -19.58 -0.36 0.98
CA VAL A 244 -18.15 -0.16 0.74
C VAL A 244 -17.96 1.07 -0.14
N GLY A 245 -17.30 2.09 0.41
CA GLY A 245 -16.58 3.17 -0.27
C GLY A 245 -17.28 3.83 -1.46
N ASP A 246 -17.91 4.99 -1.22
CA ASP A 246 -18.17 5.97 -2.29
C ASP A 246 -17.05 7.00 -2.45
N GLY A 247 -15.82 6.57 -2.18
CA GLY A 247 -14.70 6.94 -3.05
C GLY A 247 -14.75 6.05 -4.29
N SER A 248 -15.84 6.09 -5.07
CA SER A 248 -15.94 5.31 -6.29
C SER A 248 -14.91 5.83 -7.29
N LEU A 249 -13.71 5.26 -7.26
CA LEU A 249 -12.73 5.48 -8.31
C LEU A 249 -13.44 5.14 -9.62
N PRO A 250 -13.64 6.12 -10.52
CA PRO A 250 -14.57 5.94 -11.59
C PRO A 250 -14.20 4.71 -12.41
N ILE A 251 -15.16 3.81 -12.63
CA ILE A 251 -14.93 2.60 -13.43
C ILE A 251 -14.31 2.96 -14.79
N PHE A 252 -14.55 4.16 -15.33
CA PHE A 252 -13.90 4.61 -16.56
C PHE A 252 -12.37 4.74 -16.47
N LEU A 253 -11.80 5.09 -15.30
CA LEU A 253 -10.35 5.15 -15.08
C LEU A 253 -9.72 3.76 -15.23
N PHE A 254 -10.42 2.72 -14.77
CA PHE A 254 -9.96 1.35 -14.86
C PHE A 254 -10.49 0.61 -16.09
N ALA A 255 -11.54 1.10 -16.74
CA ALA A 255 -12.16 0.49 -17.92
C ALA A 255 -11.15 0.34 -19.07
N GLY A 256 -10.28 1.34 -19.23
CA GLY A 256 -9.18 1.31 -20.19
C GLY A 256 -8.17 0.19 -19.95
N TRP A 257 -8.14 -0.42 -18.76
CA TRP A 257 -7.26 -1.54 -18.42
C TRP A 257 -8.03 -2.86 -18.26
N ILE A 258 -9.14 -2.85 -17.52
CA ILE A 258 -9.97 -4.03 -17.23
C ILE A 258 -10.54 -4.62 -18.51
N PHE A 259 -11.14 -3.82 -19.40
CA PHE A 259 -11.75 -4.38 -20.61
C PHE A 259 -10.71 -4.96 -21.58
N PRO A 260 -9.56 -4.30 -21.84
CA PRO A 260 -8.51 -4.90 -22.66
C PRO A 260 -7.88 -6.15 -22.03
N VAL A 261 -7.65 -6.17 -20.72
CA VAL A 261 -7.11 -7.37 -20.03
C VAL A 261 -8.13 -8.50 -20.06
N ALA A 262 -9.40 -8.25 -19.73
CA ALA A 262 -10.46 -9.25 -19.78
C ALA A 262 -10.69 -9.76 -21.21
N PHE A 263 -10.65 -8.88 -22.21
CA PHE A 263 -10.71 -9.27 -23.62
C PHE A 263 -9.49 -10.09 -24.04
N LEU A 264 -8.28 -9.70 -23.64
CA LEU A 264 -7.05 -10.43 -23.92
C LEU A 264 -7.08 -11.83 -23.28
N VAL A 265 -7.45 -11.92 -22.00
CA VAL A 265 -7.59 -13.18 -21.26
C VAL A 265 -8.68 -14.05 -21.91
N GLY A 266 -9.84 -13.47 -22.23
CA GLY A 266 -10.93 -14.17 -22.91
C GLY A 266 -10.54 -14.64 -24.31
N TYR A 267 -9.84 -13.81 -25.08
CA TYR A 267 -9.33 -14.15 -26.41
C TYR A 267 -8.28 -15.26 -26.33
N VAL A 268 -7.33 -15.16 -25.41
CA VAL A 268 -6.30 -16.18 -25.19
C VAL A 268 -6.94 -17.50 -24.75
N SER A 269 -7.87 -17.48 -23.80
CA SER A 269 -8.51 -18.69 -23.25
C SER A 269 -9.50 -19.38 -24.20
N THR A 270 -10.13 -18.63 -25.12
CA THR A 270 -11.13 -19.17 -26.06
C THR A 270 -10.56 -19.45 -27.46
N ARG A 271 -9.67 -18.60 -27.98
CA ARG A 271 -9.15 -18.69 -29.36
C ARG A 271 -7.73 -19.23 -29.46
N GLN A 272 -6.95 -19.16 -28.39
CA GLN A 272 -5.55 -19.56 -28.39
C GLN A 272 -5.23 -20.61 -27.31
N ARG A 273 -6.26 -21.28 -26.79
CA ARG A 273 -6.16 -22.31 -25.75
C ARG A 273 -5.12 -23.39 -26.09
N ASP A 274 -5.16 -23.88 -27.32
CA ASP A 274 -4.24 -24.91 -27.83
C ASP A 274 -2.83 -24.36 -28.11
N ARG A 275 -2.72 -23.06 -28.38
CA ARG A 275 -1.45 -22.38 -28.71
C ARG A 275 -0.68 -21.93 -27.46
N PHE A 276 -1.37 -21.73 -26.33
CA PHE A 276 -0.77 -21.36 -25.04
C PHE A 276 -0.80 -22.51 -24.02
N HIS A 277 -1.20 -23.72 -24.44
CA HIS A 277 -1.18 -24.92 -23.60
C HIS A 277 -1.84 -24.72 -22.21
N LEU A 278 -2.99 -24.04 -22.20
CA LEU A 278 -3.70 -23.65 -20.96
C LEU A 278 -4.38 -24.81 -20.22
N ASP A 279 -4.30 -26.02 -20.75
CA ASP A 279 -4.76 -27.23 -20.07
C ASP A 279 -3.61 -27.83 -19.25
N LEU A 280 -3.89 -28.29 -18.02
CA LEU A 280 -2.94 -29.01 -17.18
C LEU A 280 -2.81 -30.44 -17.71
N ASP A 281 -1.98 -30.62 -18.72
CA ASP A 281 -1.70 -31.92 -19.31
C ASP A 281 -0.47 -32.51 -18.65
N LEU A 282 -0.69 -33.59 -17.90
CA LEU A 282 0.37 -34.38 -17.25
C LEU A 282 0.90 -35.50 -18.15
N ASN A 283 0.35 -35.64 -19.37
CA ASN A 283 0.83 -36.61 -20.35
C ASN A 283 1.99 -36.02 -21.16
N GLU A 284 2.92 -36.88 -21.58
CA GLU A 284 4.02 -36.47 -22.46
C GLU A 284 3.46 -36.00 -23.82
N PRO A 285 3.98 -34.90 -24.39
CA PRO A 285 3.54 -34.44 -25.70
C PRO A 285 3.84 -35.49 -26.78
N GLU A 286 2.90 -35.73 -27.71
CA GLU A 286 2.99 -36.78 -28.75
C GLU A 286 4.26 -36.71 -29.63
N GLU A 287 4.95 -35.56 -29.69
CA GLU A 287 6.21 -35.38 -30.43
C GLU A 287 7.43 -36.05 -29.75
N ALA A 288 7.31 -36.54 -28.50
CA ALA A 288 8.41 -37.16 -27.75
C ALA A 288 8.64 -38.65 -28.04
N LEU A 289 7.82 -39.28 -28.90
CA LEU A 289 7.83 -40.72 -29.18
C LEU A 289 9.11 -41.27 -29.86
N GLU A 290 10.12 -40.45 -30.16
CA GLU A 290 11.38 -40.89 -30.78
C GLU A 290 12.57 -41.08 -29.79
N GLY A 291 12.39 -40.85 -28.49
CA GLY A 291 13.43 -41.09 -27.47
C GLY A 291 13.02 -42.14 -26.45
N GLU A 292 13.78 -43.24 -26.37
CA GLU A 292 13.61 -44.36 -25.44
C GLU A 292 13.34 -43.92 -23.98
N SER A 293 12.09 -43.99 -23.51
CA SER A 293 11.76 -43.96 -22.08
C SER A 293 11.87 -45.38 -21.51
N THR A 294 13.09 -45.78 -21.17
CA THR A 294 13.34 -47.08 -20.53
C THR A 294 13.22 -46.98 -19.00
N SER A 295 12.32 -47.81 -18.46
CA SER A 295 12.36 -48.40 -17.10
C SER A 295 11.97 -47.52 -15.90
N ASP A 296 10.81 -47.86 -15.31
CA ASP A 296 10.31 -47.56 -13.94
C ASP A 296 10.38 -46.08 -13.52
N GLY A 297 9.25 -45.36 -13.64
CA GLY A 297 9.12 -43.90 -13.44
C GLY A 297 9.32 -43.38 -12.00
N ASP A 298 10.42 -43.74 -11.36
CA ASP A 298 10.80 -43.43 -9.99
C ASP A 298 11.74 -42.20 -9.86
N THR A 299 12.18 -41.61 -10.99
CA THR A 299 13.10 -40.46 -11.02
C THR A 299 12.55 -39.28 -11.80
N LEU A 300 13.09 -38.08 -11.52
CA LEU A 300 12.71 -36.85 -12.20
C LEU A 300 13.07 -36.83 -13.69
N VAL A 301 14.19 -37.43 -14.07
CA VAL A 301 14.62 -37.48 -15.48
C VAL A 301 13.69 -38.39 -16.30
N ASP A 302 13.17 -39.45 -15.69
CA ASP A 302 12.38 -40.46 -16.40
C ASP A 302 10.89 -40.11 -16.49
N SER A 303 10.34 -39.32 -15.55
CA SER A 303 8.90 -39.06 -15.46
C SER A 303 8.55 -37.58 -15.55
N TYR A 304 7.88 -37.18 -16.64
CA TYR A 304 7.36 -35.82 -16.82
C TYR A 304 6.39 -35.40 -15.69
N SER A 305 5.48 -36.29 -15.29
CA SER A 305 4.56 -36.04 -14.17
C SER A 305 5.31 -35.75 -12.87
N ALA A 306 6.39 -36.49 -12.58
CA ALA A 306 7.21 -36.28 -11.40
C ALA A 306 7.93 -34.91 -11.44
N ARG A 307 8.43 -34.48 -12.60
CA ARG A 307 9.00 -33.13 -12.81
C ARG A 307 8.00 -32.05 -12.48
N VAL A 308 6.83 -32.09 -13.14
CA VAL A 308 5.80 -31.05 -13.02
C VAL A 308 5.30 -30.94 -11.58
N ILE A 309 4.95 -32.07 -10.96
CA ILE A 309 4.42 -32.08 -9.58
C ILE A 309 5.46 -31.58 -8.59
N THR A 310 6.71 -32.04 -8.70
CA THR A 310 7.77 -31.64 -7.77
C THR A 310 8.08 -30.16 -7.88
N LEU A 311 8.35 -29.67 -9.10
CA LEU A 311 8.72 -28.27 -9.31
C LEU A 311 7.57 -27.34 -8.90
N SER A 312 6.32 -27.72 -9.20
CA SER A 312 5.14 -26.96 -8.77
C SER A 312 4.98 -26.96 -7.25
N ALA A 313 5.12 -28.10 -6.59
CA ALA A 313 5.03 -28.19 -5.12
C ALA A 313 6.10 -27.34 -4.42
N LEU A 314 7.34 -27.36 -4.92
CA LEU A 314 8.42 -26.52 -4.41
C LEU A 314 8.13 -25.02 -4.61
N TYR A 315 7.51 -24.65 -5.74
CA TYR A 315 7.07 -23.28 -5.99
C TYR A 315 5.90 -22.85 -5.09
N VAL A 316 4.97 -23.75 -4.73
CA VAL A 316 3.97 -23.48 -3.68
C VAL A 316 4.66 -23.16 -2.36
N ALA A 317 5.68 -23.93 -1.97
CA ALA A 317 6.45 -23.68 -0.73
C ALA A 317 7.16 -22.32 -0.72
N GLN A 318 7.53 -21.79 -1.89
CA GLN A 318 8.12 -20.45 -2.00
C GLN A 318 7.04 -19.35 -1.99
N GLY A 319 5.86 -19.65 -2.53
CA GLY A 319 4.72 -18.73 -2.57
C GLY A 319 4.14 -18.44 -1.18
N VAL A 320 3.98 -19.46 -0.33
CA VAL A 320 3.38 -19.31 1.00
C VAL A 320 4.11 -18.26 1.86
N PRO A 321 5.44 -18.30 2.02
CA PRO A 321 6.15 -17.30 2.80
C PRO A 321 6.14 -15.92 2.16
N TRP A 322 6.17 -15.85 0.83
CA TRP A 322 6.09 -14.58 0.10
C TRP A 322 4.75 -13.87 0.35
N GLY A 323 3.63 -14.58 0.18
CA GLY A 323 2.29 -14.04 0.44
C GLY A 323 2.10 -13.66 1.91
N PHE A 324 2.62 -14.48 2.83
CA PHE A 324 2.56 -14.20 4.25
C PHE A 324 3.28 -12.92 4.64
N ILE A 325 4.50 -12.69 4.14
CA ILE A 325 5.26 -11.49 4.48
C ILE A 325 4.65 -10.24 3.82
N THR A 326 4.30 -10.32 2.54
CA THR A 326 3.90 -9.15 1.74
C THR A 326 2.43 -8.73 1.94
N VAL A 327 1.60 -9.64 2.44
CA VAL A 327 0.18 -9.39 2.71
C VAL A 327 -0.07 -9.54 4.21
N THR A 328 -0.12 -10.78 4.72
CA THR A 328 -0.57 -11.06 6.09
C THR A 328 0.18 -10.29 7.18
N MET A 329 1.50 -10.30 7.16
CA MET A 329 2.35 -9.72 8.20
C MET A 329 2.28 -8.19 8.19
N VAL A 330 2.36 -7.57 7.01
CA VAL A 330 2.28 -6.11 6.88
C VAL A 330 0.92 -5.61 7.34
N THR A 331 -0.17 -6.27 6.91
CA THR A 331 -1.52 -5.90 7.33
C THR A 331 -1.72 -6.09 8.84
N PHE A 332 -1.19 -7.18 9.41
CA PHE A 332 -1.28 -7.43 10.85
C PHE A 332 -0.58 -6.34 11.68
N LEU A 333 0.64 -5.96 11.30
CA LEU A 333 1.37 -4.93 12.03
C LEU A 333 0.77 -3.54 11.84
N ALA A 334 0.23 -3.24 10.65
CA ALA A 334 -0.52 -2.01 10.41
C ALA A 334 -1.74 -1.92 11.34
N ALA A 335 -2.46 -3.03 11.53
CA ALA A 335 -3.61 -3.11 12.44
C ALA A 335 -3.22 -2.97 13.93
N GLU A 336 -2.02 -3.43 14.31
CA GLU A 336 -1.44 -3.23 15.65
C GLU A 336 -0.86 -1.82 15.86
N GLY A 337 -1.00 -0.91 14.88
CA GLY A 337 -0.57 0.48 14.97
C GLY A 337 0.90 0.74 14.60
N ALA A 338 1.55 -0.17 13.86
CA ALA A 338 2.91 0.07 13.36
C ALA A 338 2.93 1.20 12.31
N ASP A 339 3.90 2.10 12.45
CA ASP A 339 4.10 3.22 11.52
C ASP A 339 4.64 2.72 10.15
N ALA A 340 4.47 3.54 9.11
CA ALA A 340 4.93 3.28 7.76
C ALA A 340 6.43 2.95 7.70
N GLY A 341 7.24 3.59 8.56
CA GLY A 341 8.68 3.32 8.66
C GLY A 341 8.99 1.88 9.09
N ASP A 342 8.23 1.34 10.03
CA ASP A 342 8.40 -0.01 10.56
C ASP A 342 7.97 -1.08 9.55
N LEU A 343 6.85 -0.85 8.86
CA LEU A 343 6.39 -1.71 7.77
C LEU A 343 7.39 -1.74 6.61
N ALA A 344 7.90 -0.57 6.23
CA ALA A 344 8.92 -0.43 5.20
C ALA A 344 10.23 -1.14 5.60
N PHE A 345 10.63 -1.02 6.86
CA PHE A 345 11.81 -1.71 7.40
C PHE A 345 11.66 -3.24 7.30
N LEU A 346 10.52 -3.79 7.72
CA LEU A 346 10.25 -5.23 7.64
C LEU A 346 10.20 -5.75 6.21
N LEU A 347 9.52 -5.05 5.30
CA LEU A 347 9.48 -5.41 3.89
C LEU A 347 10.86 -5.33 3.25
N THR A 348 11.65 -4.32 3.60
CA THR A 348 13.03 -4.20 3.13
C THR A 348 13.84 -5.41 3.57
N LEU A 349 13.82 -5.76 4.85
CA LEU A 349 14.55 -6.93 5.36
C LEU A 349 14.03 -8.26 4.79
N GLY A 350 12.72 -8.38 4.54
CA GLY A 350 12.14 -9.56 3.91
C GLY A 350 12.51 -9.72 2.43
N THR A 351 12.60 -8.62 1.68
CA THR A 351 12.89 -8.63 0.24
C THR A 351 14.39 -8.58 -0.09
N LEU A 352 15.22 -8.06 0.81
CA LEU A 352 16.66 -7.89 0.59
C LEU A 352 17.39 -9.20 0.22
N PRO A 353 17.14 -10.36 0.86
CA PRO A 353 17.76 -11.63 0.45
C PRO A 353 17.47 -12.03 -1.00
N TRP A 354 16.27 -11.73 -1.50
CA TRP A 354 15.89 -12.01 -2.88
C TRP A 354 16.72 -11.20 -3.88
N SER A 355 17.15 -9.99 -3.51
CA SER A 355 18.02 -9.15 -4.35
C SER A 355 19.43 -9.72 -4.48
N PHE A 356 19.90 -10.44 -3.47
CA PHE A 356 21.22 -11.07 -3.45
C PHE A 356 21.20 -12.54 -3.85
N LYS A 357 20.08 -13.08 -4.33
CA LYS A 357 19.95 -14.51 -4.67
C LYS A 357 20.93 -14.97 -5.74
N PHE A 358 21.40 -14.07 -6.62
CA PHE A 358 22.40 -14.38 -7.64
C PHE A 358 23.73 -14.89 -7.06
N LEU A 359 24.04 -14.58 -5.79
CA LEU A 359 25.23 -15.06 -5.09
C LEU A 359 25.17 -16.58 -4.81
N TRP A 360 23.97 -17.15 -4.71
CA TRP A 360 23.80 -18.57 -4.42
C TRP A 360 24.14 -19.47 -5.60
N GLY A 361 23.95 -19.02 -6.84
CA GLY A 361 24.24 -19.81 -8.05
C GLY A 361 25.66 -20.39 -8.05
N PRO A 362 26.71 -19.56 -7.96
CA PRO A 362 28.10 -20.03 -7.90
C PRO A 362 28.40 -20.96 -6.72
N VAL A 363 27.78 -20.72 -5.57
CA VAL A 363 27.99 -21.54 -4.35
C VAL A 363 27.42 -22.94 -4.56
N ILE A 364 26.19 -23.06 -5.04
CA ILE A 364 25.51 -24.34 -5.28
C ILE A 364 26.23 -25.10 -6.41
N ASP A 365 26.67 -24.41 -7.47
CA ASP A 365 27.41 -25.03 -8.58
C ASP A 365 28.79 -25.56 -8.16
N ARG A 366 29.49 -24.86 -7.24
CA ARG A 366 30.79 -25.29 -6.72
C ARG A 366 30.70 -26.51 -5.81
N PHE A 367 29.71 -26.51 -4.92
CA PHE A 367 29.58 -27.47 -3.82
C PHE A 367 28.42 -28.44 -4.10
N GLN A 368 28.69 -29.43 -4.94
CA GLN A 368 27.73 -30.47 -5.30
C GLN A 368 28.01 -31.76 -4.52
N ILE A 369 26.96 -32.49 -4.14
CA ILE A 369 27.06 -33.82 -3.50
C ILE A 369 26.41 -34.85 -4.45
N PRO A 370 27.12 -35.33 -5.49
CA PRO A 370 26.51 -36.13 -6.56
C PRO A 370 25.78 -37.39 -6.07
N GLN A 371 26.22 -37.96 -4.94
CA GLN A 371 25.65 -39.19 -4.37
C GLN A 371 24.19 -39.05 -3.88
N LEU A 372 23.76 -37.83 -3.52
CA LEU A 372 22.43 -37.54 -2.95
C LEU A 372 21.56 -36.68 -3.89
N GLY A 373 22.04 -36.42 -5.11
CA GLY A 373 21.49 -35.41 -6.02
C GLY A 373 22.30 -34.11 -5.99
N ARG A 374 22.43 -33.44 -7.13
CA ARG A 374 23.23 -32.21 -7.25
C ARG A 374 22.57 -31.01 -6.58
N ARG A 375 21.24 -30.93 -6.57
CA ARG A 375 20.48 -29.75 -6.09
C ARG A 375 19.64 -30.04 -4.84
N ARG A 376 19.17 -31.27 -4.70
CA ARG A 376 18.29 -31.77 -3.64
C ARG A 376 18.83 -31.55 -2.22
N PRO A 377 20.12 -31.79 -1.91
CA PRO A 377 20.65 -31.50 -0.57
C PRO A 377 20.51 -30.03 -0.18
N TRP A 378 20.71 -29.10 -1.13
CA TRP A 378 20.57 -27.67 -0.89
C TRP A 378 19.11 -27.26 -0.62
N ILE A 379 18.15 -27.85 -1.35
CA ILE A 379 16.71 -27.66 -1.11
C ILE A 379 16.33 -28.13 0.29
N LEU A 380 16.80 -29.32 0.72
CA LEU A 380 16.51 -29.86 2.04
C LEU A 380 17.16 -29.06 3.18
N VAL A 381 18.40 -28.59 2.99
CA VAL A 381 19.09 -27.70 3.96
C VAL A 381 18.31 -26.39 4.11
N ALA A 382 17.88 -25.80 3.00
CA ALA A 382 17.09 -24.57 3.02
C ALA A 382 15.74 -24.76 3.73
N GLN A 383 15.00 -25.82 3.42
CA GLN A 383 13.73 -26.14 4.09
C GLN A 383 13.90 -26.39 5.59
N THR A 384 14.95 -27.11 5.98
CA THR A 384 15.26 -27.36 7.39
C THR A 384 15.58 -26.04 8.11
N GLY A 385 16.34 -25.15 7.49
CA GLY A 385 16.64 -23.82 8.02
C GLY A 385 15.39 -22.96 8.21
N MET A 386 14.48 -22.97 7.23
CA MET A 386 13.18 -22.27 7.34
C MET A 386 12.33 -22.82 8.48
N VAL A 387 12.22 -24.14 8.63
CA VAL A 387 11.46 -24.77 9.73
C VAL A 387 12.10 -24.43 11.09
N ALA A 388 13.42 -24.51 11.20
CA ALA A 388 14.13 -24.16 12.43
C ALA A 388 13.90 -22.70 12.86
N LEU A 389 13.86 -21.77 11.89
CA LEU A 389 13.57 -20.37 12.18
C LEU A 389 12.12 -20.12 12.57
N LEU A 390 11.14 -20.79 11.95
CA LEU A 390 9.74 -20.70 12.40
C LEU A 390 9.57 -21.23 13.82
N ILE A 391 10.24 -22.33 14.18
CA ILE A 391 10.27 -22.84 15.55
C ILE A 391 10.92 -21.80 16.48
N THR A 392 12.00 -21.16 16.05
CA THR A 392 12.66 -20.10 16.84
C THR A 392 11.72 -18.92 17.08
N MET A 393 11.00 -18.46 16.04
CA MET A 393 10.00 -17.38 16.15
C MET A 393 8.86 -17.75 17.12
N LEU A 394 8.44 -19.02 17.17
CA LEU A 394 7.45 -19.52 18.13
C LEU A 394 7.94 -19.52 19.59
N LEU A 395 9.25 -19.71 19.80
CA LEU A 395 9.85 -19.78 21.13
C LEU A 395 10.13 -18.39 21.73
N VAL A 396 10.14 -17.32 20.92
CA VAL A 396 10.36 -15.96 21.40
C VAL A 396 9.04 -15.38 21.95
N PRO A 397 8.96 -15.06 23.26
CA PRO A 397 7.81 -14.36 23.82
C PRO A 397 7.76 -12.93 23.26
N ASP A 398 6.55 -12.48 22.93
CA ASP A 398 6.22 -11.12 22.47
C ASP A 398 7.07 -10.57 21.32
N LEU A 399 7.15 -11.36 20.24
CA LEU A 399 7.92 -11.05 19.04
C LEU A 399 7.43 -9.77 18.32
N THR A 400 6.15 -9.44 18.44
CA THR A 400 5.51 -8.27 17.80
C THR A 400 5.97 -6.94 18.41
N ASN A 401 6.31 -6.91 19.69
CA ASN A 401 6.80 -5.70 20.37
C ASN A 401 8.24 -5.32 19.96
N ASN A 402 8.98 -6.22 19.31
CA ASN A 402 10.36 -5.99 18.89
C ASN A 402 10.49 -6.13 17.37
N ILE A 403 9.98 -5.14 16.63
CA ILE A 403 9.98 -5.10 15.16
C ILE A 403 11.37 -5.32 14.57
N SER A 404 12.43 -4.81 15.22
CA SER A 404 13.81 -5.04 14.79
C SER A 404 14.22 -6.52 14.84
N LEU A 405 13.88 -7.23 15.93
CA LEU A 405 14.16 -8.65 16.07
C LEU A 405 13.34 -9.48 15.09
N LEU A 406 12.05 -9.15 14.94
CA LEU A 406 11.16 -9.77 13.96
C LEU A 406 11.74 -9.64 12.54
N GLY A 407 12.19 -8.44 12.17
CA GLY A 407 12.81 -8.16 10.88
C GLY A 407 14.10 -8.94 10.65
N MET A 408 14.96 -9.05 11.66
CA MET A 408 16.18 -9.87 11.55
C MET A 408 15.87 -11.36 11.37
N LEU A 409 14.91 -11.90 12.12
CA LEU A 409 14.50 -13.30 11.95
C LEU A 409 13.90 -13.54 10.56
N PHE A 410 13.09 -12.60 10.04
CA PHE A 410 12.60 -12.66 8.67
C PHE A 410 13.69 -12.56 7.62
N PHE A 411 14.70 -11.71 7.86
CA PHE A 411 15.86 -11.62 6.97
C PHE A 411 16.55 -12.98 6.84
N VAL A 412 16.90 -13.62 7.96
CA VAL A 412 17.56 -14.94 7.93
C VAL A 412 16.64 -16.01 7.32
N TYR A 413 15.34 -15.95 7.62
CA TYR A 413 14.34 -16.83 7.02
C TYR A 413 14.33 -16.72 5.48
N ASN A 414 14.28 -15.49 4.95
CA ASN A 414 14.29 -15.24 3.51
C ASN A 414 15.63 -15.56 2.85
N VAL A 415 16.74 -15.55 3.59
CA VAL A 415 18.02 -16.07 3.07
C VAL A 415 17.90 -17.56 2.72
N PHE A 416 17.26 -18.35 3.59
CA PHE A 416 16.98 -19.76 3.28
C PHE A 416 15.92 -19.92 2.18
N THR A 417 14.88 -19.09 2.17
CA THR A 417 13.88 -19.12 1.08
C THR A 417 14.52 -18.81 -0.28
N ALA A 418 15.40 -17.80 -0.36
CA ALA A 418 16.14 -17.47 -1.57
C ALA A 418 17.12 -18.58 -1.99
N LEU A 419 17.75 -19.26 -1.02
CA LEU A 419 18.59 -20.44 -1.30
C LEU A 419 17.77 -21.59 -1.90
N GLN A 420 16.57 -21.84 -1.37
CA GLN A 420 15.65 -22.84 -1.92
C GLN A 420 15.22 -22.47 -3.35
N ASP A 421 14.80 -21.23 -3.58
CA ASP A 421 14.38 -20.69 -4.88
C ASP A 421 15.45 -20.94 -5.96
N VAL A 422 16.69 -20.50 -5.71
CA VAL A 422 17.80 -20.69 -6.66
C VAL A 422 18.13 -22.18 -6.87
N SER A 423 18.04 -23.00 -5.82
CA SER A 423 18.28 -24.44 -5.94
C SER A 423 17.19 -25.15 -6.76
N THR A 424 15.92 -24.74 -6.60
CA THR A 424 14.79 -25.26 -7.39
C THR A 424 14.85 -24.78 -8.84
N ASP A 425 15.24 -23.53 -9.09
CA ASP A 425 15.44 -23.01 -10.45
C ASP A 425 16.55 -23.78 -11.17
N ALA A 426 17.67 -24.02 -10.49
CA ALA A 426 18.76 -24.83 -11.02
C ALA A 426 18.32 -26.27 -11.29
N LEU A 427 17.51 -26.86 -10.40
CA LEU A 427 16.94 -28.20 -10.60
C LEU A 427 16.03 -28.24 -11.84
N ALA A 428 15.18 -27.23 -12.05
CA ALA A 428 14.32 -27.15 -13.22
C ALA A 428 15.15 -27.09 -14.51
N VAL A 429 16.23 -26.31 -14.54
CA VAL A 429 17.14 -26.23 -15.68
C VAL A 429 17.88 -27.55 -15.93
N ASP A 430 18.25 -28.28 -14.88
CA ASP A 430 18.99 -29.55 -14.99
C ASP A 430 18.10 -30.73 -15.45
N VAL A 431 16.78 -30.63 -15.29
CA VAL A 431 15.83 -31.75 -15.43
C VAL A 431 14.81 -31.58 -16.57
N LEU A 432 14.47 -30.34 -16.94
CA LEU A 432 13.50 -30.07 -18.01
C LEU A 432 14.12 -30.20 -19.41
N GLN A 433 13.36 -30.76 -20.34
CA GLN A 433 13.75 -30.79 -21.75
C GLN A 433 13.43 -29.47 -22.45
N SER A 434 14.14 -29.15 -23.54
CA SER A 434 14.01 -27.87 -24.27
C SER A 434 12.57 -27.50 -24.65
N HIS A 435 11.74 -28.48 -24.96
CA HIS A 435 10.33 -28.27 -25.35
C HIS A 435 9.38 -28.15 -24.15
N GLU A 436 9.80 -28.56 -22.95
CA GLU A 436 8.99 -28.54 -21.72
C GLU A 436 9.14 -27.23 -20.94
N PHE A 437 10.25 -26.51 -21.11
CA PHE A 437 10.61 -25.33 -20.32
C PHE A 437 9.50 -24.28 -20.20
N GLU A 438 8.90 -23.89 -21.33
CA GLU A 438 7.89 -22.81 -21.34
C GLU A 438 6.62 -23.22 -20.58
N ARG A 439 6.19 -24.47 -20.74
CA ARG A 439 4.97 -25.01 -20.16
C ARG A 439 5.12 -25.23 -18.64
N VAL A 440 6.19 -25.91 -18.23
CA VAL A 440 6.42 -26.21 -16.82
C VAL A 440 6.73 -24.96 -16.02
N ASN A 441 7.48 -23.99 -16.58
CA ASN A 441 7.71 -22.71 -15.92
C ASN A 441 6.40 -21.93 -15.67
N SER A 442 5.43 -22.03 -16.58
CA SER A 442 4.10 -21.42 -16.39
C SER A 442 3.33 -22.08 -15.24
N TYR A 443 3.40 -23.42 -15.12
CA TYR A 443 2.81 -24.15 -13.99
C TYR A 443 3.49 -23.82 -12.66
N MET A 444 4.83 -23.75 -12.65
CA MET A 444 5.62 -23.36 -11.50
C MET A 444 5.19 -21.98 -10.98
N PHE A 445 5.13 -20.97 -11.86
CA PHE A 445 4.70 -19.63 -11.45
C PHE A 445 3.24 -19.59 -10.96
N THR A 446 2.34 -20.33 -11.59
CA THR A 446 0.94 -20.45 -11.14
C THR A 446 0.86 -21.10 -9.75
N ALA A 447 1.67 -22.13 -9.50
CA ALA A 447 1.76 -22.78 -8.21
C ALA A 447 2.33 -21.84 -7.13
N LYS A 448 3.30 -20.99 -7.48
CA LYS A 448 3.80 -19.92 -6.59
C LYS A 448 2.71 -18.90 -6.25
N SER A 449 1.92 -18.47 -7.24
CA SER A 449 0.78 -17.59 -6.97
C SER A 449 -0.24 -18.23 -6.03
N LEU A 450 -0.58 -19.51 -6.24
CA LEU A 450 -1.45 -20.26 -5.34
C LEU A 450 -0.89 -20.35 -3.90
N GLY A 451 0.42 -20.60 -3.78
CA GLY A 451 1.10 -20.53 -2.49
C GLY A 451 0.98 -19.14 -1.87
N GLY A 452 1.15 -18.08 -2.66
CA GLY A 452 0.93 -16.69 -2.24
C GLY A 452 -0.46 -16.44 -1.68
N VAL A 453 -1.50 -16.99 -2.31
CA VAL A 453 -2.89 -16.90 -1.84
C VAL A 453 -3.08 -17.58 -0.49
N ILE A 454 -2.57 -18.81 -0.36
CA ILE A 454 -2.60 -19.56 0.91
C ILE A 454 -1.86 -18.78 2.01
N GLY A 455 -0.70 -18.20 1.66
CA GLY A 455 0.14 -17.43 2.55
C GLY A 455 -0.46 -16.09 2.97
N GLY A 456 -1.13 -15.39 2.06
CA GLY A 456 -1.68 -14.05 2.25
C GLY A 456 -3.10 -14.04 2.81
N ALA A 457 -4.07 -14.57 2.06
CA ALA A 457 -5.46 -14.65 2.49
C ALA A 457 -5.64 -15.75 3.55
N GLY A 458 -5.17 -16.97 3.24
CA GLY A 458 -5.39 -18.14 4.09
C GLY A 458 -4.82 -17.99 5.51
N LEU A 459 -3.55 -17.63 5.64
CA LEU A 459 -2.96 -17.36 6.96
C LEU A 459 -3.43 -16.04 7.55
N GLY A 460 -3.77 -15.05 6.71
CA GLY A 460 -4.31 -13.76 7.13
C GLY A 460 -5.59 -13.87 7.96
N THR A 461 -6.57 -14.65 7.49
CA THR A 461 -7.82 -14.91 8.22
C THR A 461 -7.57 -15.62 9.55
N ILE A 462 -6.56 -16.50 9.61
CA ILE A 462 -6.26 -17.26 10.83
C ILE A 462 -5.57 -16.38 11.88
N ILE A 463 -4.81 -15.37 11.46
CA ILE A 463 -4.23 -14.39 12.40
C ILE A 463 -5.31 -13.65 13.19
N GLY A 464 -6.43 -13.26 12.56
CA GLY A 464 -7.52 -12.55 13.24
C GLY A 464 -8.10 -13.32 14.44
N THR A 465 -8.01 -14.66 14.43
CA THR A 465 -8.60 -15.53 15.48
C THR A 465 -7.59 -16.14 16.44
N VAL A 466 -6.39 -16.51 15.96
CA VAL A 466 -5.38 -17.25 16.75
C VAL A 466 -4.12 -16.40 17.01
N GLY A 467 -4.03 -15.23 16.39
CA GLY A 467 -2.85 -14.36 16.43
C GLY A 467 -1.68 -14.89 15.61
N ILE A 468 -0.60 -14.10 15.58
CA ILE A 468 0.59 -14.36 14.76
C ILE A 468 1.30 -15.70 15.06
N ARG A 469 1.23 -16.16 16.33
CA ARG A 469 1.79 -17.47 16.73
C ARG A 469 1.05 -18.63 16.06
N GLY A 470 -0.26 -18.50 15.85
CA GLY A 470 -1.06 -19.49 15.12
C GLY A 470 -0.62 -19.64 13.67
N ALA A 471 -0.31 -18.52 13.01
CA ALA A 471 0.16 -18.55 11.63
C ALA A 471 1.51 -19.25 11.47
N PHE A 472 2.49 -18.99 12.36
CA PHE A 472 3.76 -19.71 12.36
C PHE A 472 3.59 -21.21 12.61
N LEU A 473 2.70 -21.57 13.54
CA LEU A 473 2.42 -22.97 13.87
C LEU A 473 1.85 -23.74 12.66
N ILE A 474 1.01 -23.10 11.84
CA ILE A 474 0.40 -23.70 10.65
C ILE A 474 1.37 -23.78 9.47
N GLN A 475 2.30 -22.83 9.34
CA GLN A 475 3.32 -22.87 8.28
C GLN A 475 4.28 -24.06 8.43
N ILE A 476 4.61 -24.48 9.65
CA ILE A 476 5.51 -25.61 9.89
C ILE A 476 5.02 -26.91 9.25
N PRO A 477 3.81 -27.44 9.52
CA PRO A 477 3.33 -28.66 8.90
C PRO A 477 3.18 -28.52 7.39
N ILE A 478 2.79 -27.34 6.86
CA ILE A 478 2.74 -27.10 5.41
C ILE A 478 4.14 -27.28 4.79
N LEU A 479 5.16 -26.64 5.35
CA LEU A 479 6.54 -26.77 4.87
C LEU A 479 7.06 -28.20 5.03
N LEU A 480 6.73 -28.91 6.12
CA LEU A 480 7.12 -30.30 6.31
C LEU A 480 6.47 -31.24 5.29
N VAL A 481 5.19 -31.03 4.97
CA VAL A 481 4.49 -31.79 3.92
C VAL A 481 5.15 -31.55 2.56
N ILE A 482 5.49 -30.31 2.23
CA ILE A 482 6.16 -30.00 0.97
C ILE A 482 7.60 -30.53 0.98
N MET A 483 8.28 -30.55 2.13
CA MET A 483 9.61 -31.14 2.29
C MET A 483 9.63 -32.66 2.05
N MET A 484 8.51 -33.36 2.22
CA MET A 484 8.43 -34.78 1.86
C MET A 484 8.64 -35.03 0.36
N VAL A 485 8.27 -34.07 -0.50
CA VAL A 485 8.41 -34.20 -1.96
C VAL A 485 9.89 -34.36 -2.37
N PRO A 486 10.80 -33.40 -2.09
CA PRO A 486 12.22 -33.59 -2.38
C PRO A 486 12.84 -34.70 -1.51
N LEU A 487 12.30 -35.04 -0.34
CA LEU A 487 12.84 -36.12 0.49
C LEU A 487 12.65 -37.50 -0.13
N PHE A 488 11.53 -37.78 -0.80
CA PHE A 488 11.27 -39.11 -1.39
C PHE A 488 11.65 -39.24 -2.86
N MET A 489 11.99 -38.13 -3.51
CA MET A 489 12.33 -38.07 -4.93
C MET A 489 13.83 -38.28 -5.20
N ARG A 490 14.16 -38.83 -6.38
CA ARG A 490 15.53 -38.93 -6.95
C ARG A 490 15.66 -38.01 -8.17
N GLU A 491 16.78 -37.30 -8.32
CA GLU A 491 17.01 -36.45 -9.49
C GLU A 491 17.34 -37.33 -10.71
N ARG A 492 18.26 -38.29 -10.54
CA ARG A 492 18.71 -39.19 -11.61
C ARG A 492 18.65 -40.68 -11.21
N PRO A 493 18.55 -41.59 -12.19
CA PRO A 493 18.71 -43.03 -11.95
C PRO A 493 20.04 -43.34 -11.26
N GLY A 494 20.01 -44.11 -10.18
CA GLY A 494 21.22 -44.54 -9.44
C GLY A 494 21.64 -43.67 -8.25
N GLU A 495 20.98 -42.54 -7.99
CA GLU A 495 21.25 -41.70 -6.81
C GLU A 495 20.68 -42.29 -5.51
N LYS A 496 21.37 -42.07 -4.38
CA LYS A 496 20.89 -42.52 -3.07
C LYS A 496 19.69 -41.69 -2.61
N ARG A 497 18.65 -42.36 -2.10
CA ARG A 497 17.50 -41.65 -1.52
C ARG A 497 17.87 -41.15 -0.13
N PHE A 498 18.55 -41.96 0.67
CA PHE A 498 19.05 -41.58 1.99
C PHE A 498 20.56 -41.82 2.15
N PRO A 499 21.26 -41.07 3.04
CA PRO A 499 22.69 -41.27 3.29
C PRO A 499 23.07 -42.69 3.72
N TRP A 500 22.12 -43.42 4.32
CA TRP A 500 22.28 -44.78 4.83
C TRP A 500 21.80 -45.87 3.86
N ASP A 501 21.43 -45.55 2.62
CA ASP A 501 21.11 -46.55 1.60
C ASP A 501 22.40 -47.24 1.11
N ASP A 502 22.33 -48.56 0.91
CA ASP A 502 23.46 -49.38 0.44
C ASP A 502 23.89 -48.99 -0.99
N ALA A 503 25.20 -48.96 -1.20
CA ALA A 503 25.87 -48.39 -2.38
C ALA A 503 25.93 -49.33 -3.59
N GLU A 504 24.98 -50.24 -3.79
CA GLU A 504 25.08 -51.28 -4.83
C GLU A 504 25.01 -50.73 -6.28
N VAL A 505 24.57 -49.48 -6.47
CA VAL A 505 24.35 -48.88 -7.81
C VAL A 505 25.44 -47.86 -8.22
N VAL A 506 26.42 -47.60 -7.35
CA VAL A 506 27.43 -46.53 -7.54
C VAL A 506 28.44 -46.85 -8.66
N VAL A 507 28.59 -48.10 -9.06
CA VAL A 507 29.56 -48.51 -10.10
C VAL A 507 29.14 -48.02 -11.49
N ALA A 508 27.84 -47.91 -11.80
CA ALA A 508 27.39 -47.54 -13.14
C ALA A 508 27.49 -46.02 -13.44
N ALA A 509 27.43 -45.16 -12.42
CA ALA A 509 27.51 -43.71 -12.58
C ALA A 509 28.97 -43.23 -12.73
N ASP A 510 29.90 -43.81 -11.97
CA ASP A 510 31.34 -43.53 -12.12
C ASP A 510 31.89 -44.08 -13.46
N GLU A 511 31.38 -45.20 -13.98
CA GLU A 511 31.80 -45.75 -15.29
C GLU A 511 31.31 -44.91 -16.50
N LEU A 512 30.20 -44.17 -16.37
CA LEU A 512 29.73 -43.24 -17.41
C LEU A 512 30.47 -41.89 -17.38
N GLU A 513 30.96 -41.45 -16.22
CA GLU A 513 31.81 -40.26 -16.09
C GLU A 513 33.29 -40.52 -16.43
N GLU A 514 33.77 -41.78 -16.41
CA GLU A 514 35.15 -42.15 -16.78
C GLU A 514 35.54 -41.85 -18.24
N GLY A 515 34.59 -41.47 -19.09
CA GLY A 515 34.85 -40.96 -20.44
C GLY A 515 35.27 -39.47 -20.50
N SER A 516 34.99 -38.68 -19.45
CA SER A 516 35.45 -37.30 -19.32
C SER A 516 36.58 -37.23 -18.29
N SER A 517 37.69 -36.61 -18.67
CA SER A 517 38.86 -36.54 -17.80
C SER A 517 38.52 -35.85 -16.47
N LYS A 518 38.97 -36.41 -15.34
CA LYS A 518 38.77 -35.82 -14.00
C LYS A 518 39.25 -34.36 -13.89
N ASP A 519 40.15 -33.95 -14.79
CA ASP A 519 40.62 -32.57 -14.91
C ASP A 519 39.55 -31.62 -15.51
N GLU A 520 38.76 -32.04 -16.50
CA GLU A 520 37.66 -31.24 -17.09
C GLU A 520 36.55 -30.93 -16.07
N VAL A 521 36.17 -31.93 -15.24
CA VAL A 521 35.12 -31.76 -14.23
C VAL A 521 35.57 -30.82 -13.09
N HIS A 522 36.86 -30.82 -12.75
CA HIS A 522 37.43 -29.89 -11.77
C HIS A 522 37.61 -28.48 -12.35
N GLU A 523 37.96 -28.36 -13.64
CA GLU A 523 38.14 -27.08 -14.33
C GLU A 523 36.82 -26.31 -14.50
N VAL A 524 35.71 -27.00 -14.80
CA VAL A 524 34.36 -26.38 -14.89
C VAL A 524 33.84 -25.89 -13.54
N ARG A 525 34.27 -26.51 -12.43
CA ARG A 525 33.81 -26.19 -11.06
C ARG A 525 34.57 -25.03 -10.41
N ASP A 526 35.59 -24.46 -11.04
CA ASP A 526 36.36 -23.38 -10.43
C ASP A 526 35.58 -22.05 -10.43
N PHE A 527 35.66 -21.29 -9.32
CA PHE A 527 34.91 -20.03 -9.16
C PHE A 527 35.26 -19.01 -10.26
N GLY A 528 36.52 -19.02 -10.73
CA GLY A 528 36.99 -18.14 -11.80
C GLY A 528 36.29 -18.40 -13.14
N VAL A 529 36.08 -19.68 -13.48
CA VAL A 529 35.41 -20.09 -14.72
C VAL A 529 33.91 -19.78 -14.64
N ILE A 530 33.27 -20.09 -13.52
CA ILE A 530 31.84 -19.79 -13.28
C ILE A 530 31.58 -18.27 -13.39
N MET A 531 32.40 -17.45 -12.72
CA MET A 531 32.24 -15.99 -12.78
C MET A 531 32.52 -15.43 -14.19
N GLY A 532 33.46 -16.03 -14.93
CA GLY A 532 33.71 -15.71 -16.34
C GLY A 532 32.50 -16.01 -17.24
N ASN A 533 31.84 -17.14 -17.03
CA ASN A 533 30.63 -17.52 -17.76
C ASN A 533 29.46 -16.58 -17.44
N ILE A 534 29.29 -16.20 -16.17
CA ILE A 534 28.27 -15.22 -15.75
C ILE A 534 28.51 -13.87 -16.45
N LYS A 535 29.74 -13.37 -16.43
CA LYS A 535 30.08 -12.10 -17.12
C LYS A 535 29.77 -12.16 -18.62
N THR A 536 30.01 -13.31 -19.23
CA THR A 536 29.70 -13.55 -20.64
C THR A 536 28.19 -13.56 -20.88
N ALA A 537 27.41 -14.21 -20.02
CA ALA A 537 25.94 -14.21 -20.10
C ALA A 537 25.34 -12.79 -20.00
N PHE A 538 25.84 -11.95 -19.09
CA PHE A 538 25.40 -10.55 -18.95
C PHE A 538 25.88 -9.63 -20.09
N SER A 539 26.82 -10.08 -20.93
CA SER A 539 27.27 -9.30 -22.09
C SER A 539 26.31 -9.37 -23.29
N VAL A 540 25.36 -10.31 -23.27
CA VAL A 540 24.40 -10.51 -24.35
C VAL A 540 23.31 -9.43 -24.30
N ARG A 541 23.00 -8.79 -25.45
CA ARG A 541 21.99 -7.72 -25.53
C ARG A 541 20.60 -8.14 -25.04
N SER A 542 20.20 -9.40 -25.25
CA SER A 542 18.94 -9.93 -24.75
C SER A 542 18.91 -9.97 -23.21
N ALA A 543 20.01 -10.38 -22.57
CA ALA A 543 20.14 -10.38 -21.11
C ALA A 543 20.07 -8.95 -20.55
N GLN A 544 20.75 -7.99 -21.19
CA GLN A 544 20.71 -6.57 -20.79
C GLN A 544 19.29 -5.98 -20.90
N LEU A 545 18.59 -6.25 -22.00
CA LEU A 545 17.18 -5.86 -22.15
C LEU A 545 16.29 -6.52 -21.09
N GLY A 546 16.51 -7.79 -20.79
CA GLY A 546 15.81 -8.50 -19.72
C GLY A 546 15.99 -7.86 -18.36
N VAL A 547 17.21 -7.43 -18.02
CA VAL A 547 17.51 -6.70 -16.78
C VAL A 547 16.75 -5.37 -16.72
N VAL A 548 16.74 -4.60 -17.81
CA VAL A 548 16.00 -3.32 -17.86
C VAL A 548 14.50 -3.55 -17.66
N VAL A 549 13.92 -4.53 -18.35
CA VAL A 549 12.50 -4.87 -18.21
C VAL A 549 12.18 -5.32 -16.78
N SER A 550 13.03 -6.17 -16.18
CA SER A 550 12.85 -6.63 -14.80
C SER A 550 12.93 -5.50 -13.78
N LEU A 551 13.85 -4.54 -13.94
CA LEU A 551 13.95 -3.36 -13.07
C LEU A 551 12.71 -2.45 -13.18
N VAL A 552 12.20 -2.26 -14.40
CA VAL A 552 10.98 -1.48 -14.64
C VAL A 552 9.76 -2.15 -14.00
N ILE A 553 9.62 -3.47 -14.10
CA ILE A 553 8.54 -4.22 -13.44
C ILE A 553 8.66 -4.11 -11.91
N SER A 554 9.88 -4.09 -11.39
CA SER A 554 10.12 -4.04 -9.94
C SER A 554 9.73 -2.72 -9.29
N LEU A 555 9.64 -1.61 -10.05
CA LEU A 555 9.14 -0.33 -9.55
C LEU A 555 7.71 -0.42 -8.98
N ALA A 556 6.88 -1.32 -9.51
CA ALA A 556 5.51 -1.53 -9.03
C ALA A 556 5.46 -2.09 -7.59
N PHE A 557 6.54 -2.72 -7.10
CA PHE A 557 6.57 -3.27 -5.73
C PHE A 557 6.59 -2.20 -4.63
N ILE A 558 6.83 -0.92 -4.96
CA ILE A 558 6.74 0.18 -3.99
C ILE A 558 5.32 0.36 -3.44
N LEU A 559 4.30 -0.14 -4.14
CA LEU A 559 2.90 -0.10 -3.71
C LEU A 559 2.59 -1.10 -2.60
N ILE A 560 3.42 -2.13 -2.39
CA ILE A 560 3.19 -3.16 -1.36
C ILE A 560 3.02 -2.58 0.06
N PRO A 561 3.92 -1.71 0.57
CA PRO A 561 3.76 -1.07 1.88
C PRO A 561 2.66 -0.01 1.94
N ILE A 562 2.40 0.68 0.83
CA ILE A 562 1.48 1.83 0.79
C ILE A 562 0.02 1.36 0.88
N LEU A 563 -0.32 0.25 0.19
CA LEU A 563 -1.70 -0.22 0.11
C LEU A 563 -2.31 -0.60 1.48
N PRO A 564 -1.65 -1.38 2.36
CA PRO A 564 -2.22 -1.70 3.67
C PRO A 564 -2.47 -0.46 4.53
N LEU A 565 -1.55 0.52 4.51
CA LEU A 565 -1.73 1.77 5.26
C LEU A 565 -2.95 2.54 4.76
N LEU A 566 -3.02 2.77 3.44
CA LEU A 566 -4.16 3.45 2.82
C LEU A 566 -5.48 2.74 3.14
N PHE A 567 -5.54 1.42 3.00
CA PHE A 567 -6.81 0.71 3.17
C PHE A 567 -7.23 0.58 4.63
N LEU A 568 -6.30 0.30 5.56
CA LEU A 568 -6.64 0.08 6.97
C LEU A 568 -6.74 1.39 7.75
N GLN A 569 -5.83 2.34 7.53
CA GLN A 569 -5.75 3.57 8.34
C GLN A 569 -6.59 4.70 7.76
N GLU A 570 -6.63 4.86 6.42
CA GLU A 570 -7.35 5.97 5.78
C GLU A 570 -8.76 5.57 5.32
N LEU A 571 -8.93 4.35 4.80
CA LEU A 571 -10.22 3.88 4.25
C LEU A 571 -11.04 3.02 5.23
N GLY A 572 -10.54 2.79 6.45
CA GLY A 572 -11.26 2.07 7.51
C GLY A 572 -11.53 0.59 7.25
N TRP A 573 -10.82 -0.05 6.30
CA TRP A 573 -11.00 -1.47 6.02
C TRP A 573 -10.51 -2.33 7.19
N THR A 574 -11.20 -3.43 7.46
CA THR A 574 -10.69 -4.42 8.39
C THR A 574 -9.50 -5.18 7.79
N GLN A 575 -8.60 -5.67 8.66
CA GLN A 575 -7.50 -6.54 8.25
C GLN A 575 -7.97 -7.76 7.45
N GLU A 576 -9.14 -8.31 7.79
CA GLU A 576 -9.70 -9.50 7.13
C GLU A 576 -10.17 -9.17 5.71
N GLU A 577 -10.86 -8.05 5.50
CA GLU A 577 -11.33 -7.60 4.19
C GLU A 577 -10.18 -7.30 3.23
N PHE A 578 -9.15 -6.60 3.71
CA PHE A 578 -7.97 -6.29 2.89
C PHE A 578 -7.19 -7.55 2.52
N ASN A 579 -6.97 -8.46 3.47
CA ASN A 579 -6.26 -9.71 3.22
C ASN A 579 -7.05 -10.64 2.28
N ALA A 580 -8.38 -10.68 2.38
CA ALA A 580 -9.22 -11.42 1.45
C ALA A 580 -9.08 -10.86 0.02
N THR A 581 -9.11 -9.53 -0.12
CA THR A 581 -9.11 -8.89 -1.45
C THR A 581 -7.75 -8.91 -2.14
N LYS A 582 -6.67 -8.61 -1.39
CA LYS A 582 -5.29 -8.59 -1.94
C LYS A 582 -4.66 -9.98 -1.97
N GLY A 583 -5.02 -10.83 -1.01
CA GLY A 583 -4.49 -12.18 -0.87
C GLY A 583 -5.07 -13.16 -1.88
N GLY A 584 -6.30 -12.98 -2.37
CA GLY A 584 -6.87 -13.78 -3.46
C GLY A 584 -8.32 -14.17 -3.26
#